data_AF-A0A6I3LBX2-F1
#
_entry.id   AF-A0A6I3LBX2-F1
#
_cell.length_a   1.000
_cell.length_b   1.000
_cell.length_c   1.000
_cell.angle_alpha   90.00
_cell.angle_beta   90.00
_cell.angle_gamma   90.00
#
_symmetry.space_group_name_H-M   'P 1'
#
loop_
_entity.id
_entity.type
_entity.pdbx_description
1 polymer ?
#
loop_
_entity_poly.entity_id
_entity_poly.type
_entity_poly.pdbx_seq_one_letter_code
_entity_poly.pdbx_strand_id
1 'polypeptide(L)'
;MCRWGRSTCTRIRSGDATSGMHGRTPTPTPKFPRPVRCSTCSTWGMPHDPVRAGHGPAPGTHAVQARLLLGSLRGHVREEPGVRVSPVRAIPARVRALVEGRADGKCEGCGRTAPLELHHRRFRSRGGKHTVSNLVALCGWGNHTGCHGRAHSADPPAGWAISQYEKRTDEQVPFEANGVLVRLTTDGRRVGPAVF
;
A
#
# COMPACT_ATOMS: atom_id res chain seq x y z
N MET A 1 26.03 24.68 -6.19
CA MET A 1 25.19 25.88 -6.34
C MET A 1 24.34 25.70 -7.58
N CYS A 2 23.04 25.42 -7.44
CA CYS A 2 22.13 25.11 -8.55
C CYS A 2 21.22 26.31 -8.79
N ARG A 3 21.27 26.87 -10.01
CA ARG A 3 20.51 28.06 -10.43
C ARG A 3 19.17 27.63 -11.01
N TRP A 4 18.09 28.18 -10.46
CA TRP A 4 16.70 27.98 -10.90
C TRP A 4 16.41 28.74 -12.19
N GLY A 5 15.91 28.03 -13.22
CA GLY A 5 15.31 28.61 -14.42
C GLY A 5 13.79 28.63 -14.31
N ARG A 6 13.22 29.83 -14.18
CA ARG A 6 11.77 30.09 -14.15
C ARG A 6 11.19 29.87 -15.54
N SER A 7 10.09 29.11 -15.65
CA SER A 7 9.25 29.11 -16.84
C SER A 7 7.98 29.90 -16.56
N THR A 8 7.77 30.92 -17.37
CA THR A 8 6.70 31.91 -17.30
C THR A 8 5.34 31.32 -17.67
N CYS A 9 4.32 31.75 -16.93
CA CYS A 9 2.90 31.49 -17.14
C CYS A 9 2.36 32.43 -18.22
N THR A 10 1.85 31.90 -19.33
CA THR A 10 1.16 32.70 -20.35
C THR A 10 -0.35 32.52 -20.22
N ARG A 11 -1.01 33.63 -19.89
CA ARG A 11 -2.45 33.83 -19.79
C ARG A 11 -3.09 33.82 -21.19
N ILE A 12 -4.02 32.91 -21.46
CA ILE A 12 -4.89 32.98 -22.64
C ILE A 12 -6.15 33.76 -22.26
N ARG A 13 -6.41 34.87 -22.98
CA ARG A 13 -7.67 35.61 -22.97
C ARG A 13 -8.58 35.05 -24.08
N SER A 14 -9.82 34.77 -23.72
CA SER A 14 -10.93 34.52 -24.65
C SER A 14 -11.40 35.85 -25.26
N GLY A 15 -11.79 35.84 -26.54
CA GLY A 15 -12.43 36.97 -27.19
C GLY A 15 -12.73 36.75 -28.67
N ASP A 16 -14.04 36.68 -28.93
CA ASP A 16 -14.80 37.01 -30.14
C ASP A 16 -14.94 36.01 -31.31
N ALA A 17 -16.23 35.74 -31.54
CA ALA A 17 -16.82 34.99 -32.63
C ALA A 17 -17.30 35.94 -33.71
N THR A 18 -16.99 35.63 -34.98
CA THR A 18 -17.74 36.09 -36.15
C THR A 18 -17.72 35.02 -37.25
N SER A 19 -18.84 34.98 -37.97
CA SER A 19 -19.26 34.03 -39.01
C SER A 19 -18.32 33.85 -40.20
N GLY A 20 -18.40 32.68 -40.86
CA GLY A 20 -17.91 32.51 -42.23
C GLY A 20 -17.88 31.06 -42.71
N MET A 21 -18.50 30.81 -43.86
CA MET A 21 -18.72 29.49 -44.47
C MET A 21 -17.48 28.88 -45.17
N HIS A 22 -17.58 27.58 -45.42
CA HIS A 22 -16.90 26.74 -46.44
C HIS A 22 -15.53 26.09 -46.12
N GLY A 23 -15.46 24.79 -46.44
CA GLY A 23 -14.22 24.07 -46.75
C GLY A 23 -13.70 23.13 -45.67
N ARG A 24 -14.16 21.87 -45.65
CA ARG A 24 -13.46 20.80 -44.91
C ARG A 24 -12.17 20.45 -45.66
N THR A 25 -11.03 20.81 -45.09
CA THR A 25 -9.73 20.20 -45.41
C THR A 25 -9.36 19.19 -44.32
N PRO A 26 -8.75 18.04 -44.67
CA PRO A 26 -8.34 17.05 -43.68
C PRO A 26 -7.13 17.54 -42.89
N THR A 27 -7.21 17.42 -41.57
CA THR A 27 -6.14 17.75 -40.61
C THR A 27 -4.96 16.78 -40.76
N PRO A 28 -3.70 17.25 -40.75
CA PRO A 28 -2.55 16.35 -40.71
C PRO A 28 -2.44 15.66 -39.34
N THR A 29 -2.31 14.33 -39.35
CA THR A 29 -2.03 13.51 -38.16
C THR A 29 -0.67 13.89 -37.54
N PRO A 30 -0.57 14.06 -36.21
CA PRO A 30 0.72 14.29 -35.56
C PRO A 30 1.57 13.01 -35.60
N LYS A 31 2.78 13.12 -36.15
CA LYS A 31 3.81 12.09 -36.10
C LYS A 31 4.36 12.02 -34.67
N PHE A 32 4.03 10.96 -33.94
CA PHE A 32 4.69 10.65 -32.67
C PHE A 32 6.16 10.26 -32.92
N PRO A 33 7.14 10.84 -32.20
CA PRO A 33 8.50 10.35 -32.25
C PRO A 33 8.61 8.97 -31.58
N ARG A 34 9.38 8.09 -32.21
CA ARG A 34 9.72 6.74 -31.70
C ARG A 34 10.42 6.83 -30.35
N PRO A 35 10.21 5.88 -29.42
CA PRO A 35 10.98 5.82 -28.20
C PRO A 35 12.45 5.50 -28.50
N VAL A 36 13.33 6.40 -28.08
CA VAL A 36 14.78 6.17 -27.98
C VAL A 36 15.02 5.07 -26.94
N ARG A 37 15.64 3.97 -27.38
CA ARG A 37 16.13 2.91 -26.50
C ARG A 37 17.28 3.47 -25.66
N CYS A 38 17.12 3.47 -24.35
CA CYS A 38 18.21 3.76 -23.42
C CYS A 38 19.15 2.55 -23.38
N SER A 39 20.28 2.67 -24.08
CA SER A 39 21.36 1.69 -24.09
C SER A 39 22.42 2.10 -23.08
N THR A 40 22.23 1.76 -21.81
CA THR A 40 23.32 1.67 -20.81
C THR A 40 22.82 0.97 -19.54
N CYS A 41 22.94 -0.35 -19.51
CA CYS A 41 23.15 -1.08 -18.26
C CYS A 41 23.92 -2.35 -18.57
N SER A 42 25.20 -2.15 -18.91
CA SER A 42 26.19 -3.21 -18.93
C SER A 42 26.80 -3.33 -17.53
N THR A 43 26.93 -4.58 -17.09
CA THR A 43 27.94 -5.10 -16.17
C THR A 43 27.96 -4.56 -14.74
N TRP A 44 27.23 -5.24 -13.85
CA TRP A 44 27.67 -5.42 -12.47
C TRP A 44 28.30 -6.82 -12.36
N GLY A 45 29.62 -6.86 -12.33
CA GLY A 45 30.39 -8.04 -12.02
C GLY A 45 30.21 -8.43 -10.55
N MET A 46 29.74 -9.65 -10.32
CA MET A 46 29.75 -10.30 -9.02
C MET A 46 31.11 -11.02 -8.88
N PRO A 47 31.88 -10.83 -7.80
CA PRO A 47 33.00 -11.71 -7.51
C PRO A 47 32.49 -13.06 -6.98
N HIS A 48 33.12 -14.11 -7.48
CA HIS A 48 32.92 -15.49 -7.08
C HIS A 48 33.60 -15.74 -5.73
N ASP A 49 32.84 -16.23 -4.76
CA ASP A 49 33.35 -16.68 -3.47
C ASP A 49 33.87 -18.13 -3.58
N PRO A 50 35.13 -18.42 -3.22
CA PRO A 50 35.63 -19.79 -3.25
C PRO A 50 35.24 -20.58 -1.99
N VAL A 51 34.67 -21.75 -2.27
CA VAL A 51 34.46 -22.89 -1.39
C VAL A 51 35.68 -23.16 -0.50
N ARG A 52 35.47 -23.21 0.82
CA ARG A 52 36.42 -23.82 1.75
C ARG A 52 35.75 -24.96 2.53
N ALA A 53 36.19 -26.17 2.20
CA ALA A 53 35.93 -27.39 2.93
C ALA A 53 36.64 -27.38 4.31
N GLY A 54 36.07 -28.08 5.29
CA GLY A 54 36.87 -28.58 6.40
C GLY A 54 36.13 -28.87 7.72
N HIS A 55 36.04 -30.17 8.02
CA HIS A 55 36.08 -30.81 9.34
C HIS A 55 34.73 -31.08 10.06
N GLY A 56 34.42 -32.37 10.12
CA GLY A 56 33.35 -32.98 10.91
C GLY A 56 33.71 -33.19 12.39
N PRO A 57 32.93 -34.04 13.11
CA PRO A 57 32.49 -33.77 14.48
C PRO A 57 33.33 -34.48 15.55
N ALA A 58 33.21 -34.01 16.80
CA ALA A 58 33.60 -34.76 17.99
C ALA A 58 32.43 -34.83 18.99
N PRO A 59 32.03 -36.03 19.45
CA PRO A 59 31.04 -36.21 20.51
C PRO A 59 31.71 -36.17 21.89
N GLY A 60 31.23 -35.29 22.77
CA GLY A 60 31.66 -35.20 24.16
C GLY A 60 30.52 -35.63 25.10
N THR A 61 30.61 -36.87 25.58
CA THR A 61 29.80 -37.42 26.67
C THR A 61 30.25 -36.83 28.01
N HIS A 62 29.38 -36.13 28.73
CA HIS A 62 29.43 -36.08 30.20
C HIS A 62 28.01 -35.91 30.75
N ALA A 63 27.42 -37.04 31.10
CA ALA A 63 26.28 -37.14 31.99
C ALA A 63 26.79 -37.11 33.44
N VAL A 64 26.33 -36.14 34.25
CA VAL A 64 26.21 -36.08 35.73
C VAL A 64 26.22 -34.59 36.12
N GLN A 65 25.35 -33.99 36.94
CA GLN A 65 24.45 -34.50 37.97
C GLN A 65 23.16 -33.66 37.98
N ALA A 66 22.02 -34.31 38.17
CA ALA A 66 20.81 -33.67 38.67
C ALA A 66 21.01 -33.35 40.15
N ARG A 67 21.14 -32.07 40.51
CA ARG A 67 21.05 -31.62 41.89
C ARG A 67 19.66 -31.02 42.10
N LEU A 68 18.80 -31.80 42.77
CA LEU A 68 17.62 -31.27 43.43
C LEU A 68 18.07 -30.15 44.38
N LEU A 69 17.72 -28.91 44.05
CA LEU A 69 17.53 -27.87 45.03
C LEU A 69 16.08 -27.43 44.91
N LEU A 70 15.27 -27.91 45.85
CA LEU A 70 13.96 -27.36 46.19
C LEU A 70 14.17 -25.95 46.74
N GLY A 71 14.44 -25.01 45.84
CA GLY A 71 14.41 -23.58 46.11
C GLY A 71 13.02 -23.08 45.77
N SER A 72 12.20 -22.90 46.80
CA SER A 72 10.93 -22.16 46.74
C SER A 72 11.20 -20.72 46.31
N LEU A 73 11.40 -20.51 45.01
CA LEU A 73 11.26 -19.20 44.39
C LEU A 73 9.76 -18.96 44.28
N ARG A 74 9.19 -18.32 45.32
CA ARG A 74 8.04 -17.43 45.09
C ARG A 74 8.56 -16.31 44.20
N GLY A 75 8.66 -16.61 42.92
CA GLY A 75 8.82 -15.63 41.87
C GLY A 75 7.57 -14.77 41.95
N HIS A 76 7.70 -13.62 42.62
CA HIS A 76 6.80 -12.52 42.37
C HIS A 76 6.92 -12.24 40.87
N VAL A 77 5.97 -12.75 40.09
CA VAL A 77 5.68 -12.23 38.78
C VAL A 77 5.41 -10.75 39.05
N ARG A 78 6.39 -9.90 38.74
CA ARG A 78 6.13 -8.47 38.66
C ARG A 78 5.15 -8.36 37.50
N GLU A 79 3.88 -8.15 37.83
CA GLU A 79 2.92 -7.70 36.85
C GLU A 79 3.46 -6.38 36.31
N GLU A 80 4.03 -6.45 35.09
CA GLU A 80 4.42 -5.25 34.35
C GLU A 80 3.20 -4.34 34.28
N PRO A 81 3.28 -3.07 34.72
CA PRO A 81 2.13 -2.18 34.80
C PRO A 81 1.48 -2.08 33.41
N GLY A 82 0.27 -2.63 33.32
CA GLY A 82 -0.46 -2.80 32.07
C GLY A 82 -0.52 -1.50 31.28
N VAL A 83 0.19 -1.48 30.15
CA VAL A 83 0.10 -0.39 29.17
C VAL A 83 -1.34 -0.36 28.66
N ARG A 84 -2.14 0.56 29.18
CA ARG A 84 -3.49 0.83 28.67
C ARG A 84 -3.36 1.46 27.29
N VAL A 85 -3.30 0.64 26.25
CA VAL A 85 -3.34 1.11 24.87
C VAL A 85 -4.68 1.81 24.69
N SER A 86 -4.66 3.13 24.52
CA SER A 86 -5.89 3.90 24.38
C SER A 86 -6.71 3.35 23.21
N PRO A 87 -7.98 2.94 23.41
CA PRO A 87 -8.76 2.18 22.43
C PRO A 87 -8.98 2.94 21.11
N VAL A 88 -8.73 4.25 21.11
CA VAL A 88 -8.87 5.13 19.95
C VAL A 88 -7.82 4.84 18.87
N ARG A 89 -6.66 4.26 19.21
CA ARG A 89 -5.58 4.01 18.24
C ARG A 89 -5.70 2.67 17.51
N ALA A 90 -6.17 1.62 18.18
CA ALA A 90 -6.24 0.29 17.58
C ALA A 90 -7.48 0.14 16.67
N ILE A 91 -7.36 -0.62 15.59
CA ILE A 91 -8.51 -1.06 14.80
C ILE A 91 -9.33 -2.04 15.66
N PRO A 92 -10.65 -1.83 15.85
CA PRO A 92 -11.48 -2.76 16.61
C PRO A 92 -11.43 -4.18 16.04
N ALA A 93 -11.35 -5.20 16.91
CA ALA A 93 -11.18 -6.59 16.51
C ALA A 93 -12.27 -7.07 15.52
N ARG A 94 -13.53 -6.68 15.75
CA ARG A 94 -14.65 -6.98 14.83
C ARG A 94 -14.42 -6.42 13.41
N VAL A 95 -13.93 -5.18 13.32
CA VAL A 95 -13.69 -4.53 12.02
C VAL A 95 -12.54 -5.20 11.31
N ARG A 96 -11.46 -5.52 12.04
CA ARG A 96 -10.32 -6.28 11.52
C ARG A 96 -10.76 -7.62 10.93
N ALA A 97 -11.51 -8.42 11.70
CA ALA A 97 -11.97 -9.73 11.27
C ALA A 97 -12.83 -9.67 9.99
N LEU A 98 -13.71 -8.67 9.86
CA LEU A 98 -14.52 -8.48 8.66
C LEU A 98 -13.67 -8.14 7.42
N VAL A 99 -12.65 -7.29 7.57
CA VAL A 99 -11.78 -6.92 6.45
C VAL A 99 -10.85 -8.07 6.07
N GLU A 100 -10.26 -8.76 7.05
CA GLU A 100 -9.42 -9.93 6.83
C GLU A 100 -10.22 -11.09 6.21
N GLY A 101 -11.45 -11.33 6.68
CA GLY A 101 -12.35 -12.32 6.10
C GLY A 101 -12.77 -11.97 4.67
N ARG A 102 -13.05 -10.68 4.38
CA ARG A 102 -13.33 -10.20 3.02
C ARG A 102 -12.11 -10.38 2.09
N ALA A 103 -10.91 -10.25 2.62
CA ALA A 103 -9.66 -10.35 1.86
C ALA A 103 -9.29 -11.81 1.55
N ASP A 104 -9.71 -12.79 2.36
CA ASP A 104 -9.45 -14.22 2.16
C ASP A 104 -7.94 -14.51 1.94
N GLY A 105 -7.09 -13.87 2.74
CA GLY A 105 -5.63 -13.99 2.64
C GLY A 105 -5.01 -13.41 1.35
N LYS A 106 -5.78 -12.67 0.54
CA LYS A 106 -5.33 -12.04 -0.71
C LYS A 106 -5.31 -10.52 -0.59
N CYS A 107 -4.36 -9.90 -1.26
CA CYS A 107 -4.30 -8.45 -1.37
C CYS A 107 -5.56 -7.94 -2.08
N GLU A 108 -6.30 -7.05 -1.42
CA GLU A 108 -7.54 -6.50 -1.96
C GLU A 108 -7.33 -5.62 -3.20
N GLY A 109 -6.09 -5.17 -3.42
CA GLY A 109 -5.68 -4.36 -4.57
C GLY A 109 -5.20 -5.17 -5.78
N CYS A 110 -4.29 -6.13 -5.59
CA CYS A 110 -3.69 -6.90 -6.70
C CYS A 110 -4.11 -8.39 -6.77
N GLY A 111 -4.89 -8.88 -5.81
CA GLY A 111 -5.40 -10.25 -5.77
C GLY A 111 -4.39 -11.34 -5.35
N ARG A 112 -3.11 -11.02 -5.19
CA ARG A 112 -2.07 -11.99 -4.83
C ARG A 112 -2.13 -12.37 -3.35
N THR A 113 -1.85 -13.64 -3.04
CA THR A 113 -1.59 -14.11 -1.68
C THR A 113 -0.23 -13.58 -1.21
N ALA A 114 -0.21 -12.86 -0.09
CA ALA A 114 0.98 -12.24 0.49
C ALA A 114 0.70 -11.82 1.94
N PRO A 115 1.72 -11.49 2.76
CA PRO A 115 1.51 -10.79 4.02
C PRO A 115 0.72 -9.49 3.80
N LEU A 116 -0.34 -9.28 4.58
CA LEU A 116 -1.28 -8.18 4.41
C LEU A 116 -1.22 -7.21 5.59
N GLU A 117 -1.34 -5.92 5.30
CA GLU A 117 -1.56 -4.87 6.28
C GLU A 117 -2.89 -4.16 6.03
N LEU A 118 -3.55 -3.74 7.11
CA LEU A 118 -4.78 -2.96 7.01
C LEU A 118 -4.46 -1.50 6.76
N HIS A 119 -4.92 -0.99 5.62
CA HIS A 119 -4.74 0.35 5.14
C HIS A 119 -6.04 1.15 5.22
N HIS A 120 -5.98 2.39 5.73
CA HIS A 120 -7.09 3.32 5.70
C HIS A 120 -7.14 4.07 4.37
N ARG A 121 -8.19 3.87 3.59
CA ARG A 121 -8.44 4.58 2.31
C ARG A 121 -8.52 6.09 2.54
N ARG A 122 -9.40 6.55 3.43
CA ARG A 122 -9.36 7.90 4.01
C ARG A 122 -8.43 7.85 5.22
N PHE A 123 -7.29 8.52 5.12
CA PHE A 123 -6.28 8.52 6.18
C PHE A 123 -6.83 9.01 7.51
N ARG A 124 -6.29 8.45 8.60
CA ARG A 124 -6.64 8.85 9.96
C ARG A 124 -6.39 10.33 10.23
N SER A 125 -5.28 10.87 9.73
CA SER A 125 -4.94 12.30 9.83
C SER A 125 -5.92 13.22 9.11
N ARG A 126 -6.75 12.66 8.23
CA ARG A 126 -7.78 13.35 7.44
C ARG A 126 -9.20 13.03 7.92
N GLY A 127 -9.34 12.61 9.18
CA GLY A 127 -10.64 12.25 9.79
C GLY A 127 -11.14 10.85 9.45
N GLY A 128 -10.31 9.99 8.85
CA GLY A 128 -10.64 8.60 8.55
C GLY A 128 -10.98 7.76 9.79
N LYS A 129 -12.09 7.03 9.73
CA LYS A 129 -12.59 6.16 10.82
C LYS A 129 -12.17 4.70 10.64
N HIS A 130 -12.23 3.92 11.71
CA HIS A 130 -12.06 2.46 11.68
C HIS A 130 -13.34 1.76 11.20
N THR A 131 -13.76 2.03 9.97
CA THR A 131 -14.92 1.37 9.34
C THR A 131 -14.45 0.33 8.33
N VAL A 132 -15.27 -0.70 8.14
CA VAL A 132 -14.97 -1.80 7.20
C VAL A 132 -14.87 -1.32 5.75
N SER A 133 -15.64 -0.29 5.39
CA SER A 133 -15.60 0.35 4.06
C SER A 133 -14.38 1.25 3.86
N ASN A 134 -13.78 1.76 4.94
CA ASN A 134 -12.57 2.59 4.88
C ASN A 134 -11.27 1.79 4.97
N LEU A 135 -11.33 0.55 5.46
CA LEU A 135 -10.15 -0.30 5.59
C LEU A 135 -10.05 -1.30 4.44
N VAL A 136 -8.83 -1.50 3.94
CA VAL A 136 -8.51 -2.54 2.96
C VAL A 136 -7.26 -3.31 3.36
N ALA A 137 -7.21 -4.61 3.06
CA ALA A 137 -6.03 -5.43 3.30
C ALA A 137 -5.11 -5.42 2.06
N LEU A 138 -3.93 -4.82 2.16
CA LEU A 138 -2.99 -4.66 1.05
C LEU A 138 -1.67 -5.37 1.33
N CYS A 139 -1.04 -5.90 0.29
CA CYS A 139 0.31 -6.43 0.40
C CYS A 139 1.36 -5.31 0.47
N GLY A 140 2.50 -5.62 1.07
CA GLY A 140 3.57 -4.67 1.34
C GLY A 140 3.51 -4.16 2.77
N TRP A 141 4.68 -3.75 3.26
CA TRP A 141 4.89 -3.23 4.59
C TRP A 141 5.08 -1.72 4.57
N GLY A 142 4.38 -1.03 5.47
CA GLY A 142 4.42 0.41 5.61
C GLY A 142 3.97 1.15 4.34
N ASN A 143 4.43 2.40 4.22
CA ASN A 143 3.99 3.35 3.19
C ASN A 143 4.85 3.34 1.90
N HIS A 144 5.75 2.37 1.72
CA HIS A 144 6.75 2.41 0.64
C HIS A 144 6.88 1.13 -0.19
N THR A 145 6.23 0.03 0.21
CA THR A 145 6.39 -1.25 -0.50
C THR A 145 5.04 -1.85 -0.90
N GLY A 146 5.03 -2.63 -1.98
CA GLY A 146 3.84 -3.34 -2.45
C GLY A 146 2.65 -2.42 -2.78
N CYS A 147 1.44 -2.97 -2.63
CA CYS A 147 0.21 -2.22 -2.85
C CYS A 147 -0.05 -1.19 -1.75
N HIS A 148 0.36 -1.47 -0.51
CA HIS A 148 0.25 -0.51 0.59
C HIS A 148 1.04 0.77 0.26
N GLY A 149 2.29 0.64 -0.21
CA GLY A 149 3.08 1.79 -0.65
C GLY A 149 2.49 2.52 -1.85
N ARG A 150 1.91 1.81 -2.83
CA ARG A 150 1.20 2.46 -3.95
C ARG A 150 0.02 3.31 -3.48
N ALA A 151 -0.69 2.90 -2.43
CA ALA A 151 -1.77 3.68 -1.84
C ALA A 151 -1.29 5.01 -1.21
N HIS A 152 0.00 5.11 -0.88
CA HIS A 152 0.64 6.33 -0.35
C HIS A 152 1.37 7.16 -1.42
N SER A 153 1.36 6.72 -2.68
CA SER A 153 2.03 7.43 -3.78
C SER A 153 1.31 8.72 -4.17
N ALA A 154 1.94 9.51 -5.04
CA ALA A 154 1.36 10.76 -5.56
C ALA A 154 0.12 10.52 -6.43
N ASP A 155 0.03 9.35 -7.07
CA ASP A 155 -1.07 8.95 -7.94
C ASP A 155 -1.55 7.53 -7.59
N PRO A 156 -2.25 7.38 -6.45
CA PRO A 156 -2.74 6.07 -6.00
C PRO A 156 -3.92 5.62 -6.87
N PRO A 157 -4.12 4.30 -7.05
CA PRO A 157 -5.29 3.78 -7.77
C PRO A 157 -6.62 4.25 -7.18
N ALA A 158 -7.68 4.18 -7.98
CA ALA A 158 -8.96 4.78 -7.61
C ALA A 158 -9.48 4.24 -6.28
N GLY A 159 -9.74 5.16 -5.34
CA GLY A 159 -10.26 4.84 -4.02
C GLY A 159 -9.27 4.20 -3.05
N TRP A 160 -7.99 4.04 -3.41
CA TRP A 160 -6.96 3.55 -2.48
C TRP A 160 -6.54 4.64 -1.48
N ALA A 161 -6.61 5.91 -1.89
CA ALA A 161 -6.48 7.07 -1.01
C ALA A 161 -7.64 8.05 -1.27
N ILE A 162 -8.49 8.25 -0.27
CA ILE A 162 -9.64 9.15 -0.34
C ILE A 162 -9.21 10.52 0.19
N SER A 163 -9.49 11.56 -0.61
CA SER A 163 -9.24 12.96 -0.24
C SER A 163 -10.11 13.38 0.95
N GLN A 164 -9.60 14.31 1.76
CA GLN A 164 -10.40 14.96 2.81
C GLN A 164 -11.55 15.81 2.24
N TYR A 165 -11.44 16.23 0.98
CA TYR A 165 -12.46 17.03 0.28
C TYR A 165 -13.53 16.17 -0.41
N GLU A 166 -13.36 14.85 -0.43
CA GLU A 166 -14.37 13.94 -0.93
C GLU A 166 -15.60 13.98 -0.02
N LYS A 167 -16.76 14.32 -0.58
CA LYS A 167 -18.01 14.46 0.18
C LYS A 167 -18.76 13.14 0.34
N ARG A 168 -18.51 12.18 -0.55
CA ARG A 168 -19.09 10.84 -0.47
C ARG A 168 -18.62 10.12 0.79
N THR A 169 -19.47 9.21 1.28
CA THR A 169 -19.07 8.27 2.33
C THR A 169 -18.04 7.29 1.79
N ASP A 170 -17.24 6.68 2.67
CA ASP A 170 -16.18 5.73 2.25
C ASP A 170 -16.76 4.55 1.44
N GLU A 171 -18.01 4.17 1.74
CA GLU A 171 -18.76 3.12 1.05
C GLU A 171 -19.27 3.55 -0.34
N GLN A 172 -19.49 4.84 -0.57
CA GLN A 172 -19.91 5.39 -1.86
C GLN A 172 -18.75 5.62 -2.83
N VAL A 173 -17.53 5.77 -2.33
CA VAL A 173 -16.34 5.93 -3.17
C VAL A 173 -15.94 4.56 -3.74
N PRO A 174 -15.86 4.39 -5.07
CA PRO A 174 -15.36 3.16 -5.68
C PRO A 174 -13.93 2.86 -5.24
N PHE A 175 -13.58 1.58 -5.21
CA PHE A 175 -12.27 1.03 -4.92
C PHE A 175 -11.85 0.13 -6.08
N GLU A 176 -10.66 0.38 -6.63
CA GLU A 176 -10.10 -0.45 -7.68
C GLU A 176 -9.50 -1.74 -7.10
N ALA A 177 -10.17 -2.86 -7.33
CA ALA A 177 -9.75 -4.18 -6.90
C ALA A 177 -9.36 -5.00 -8.13
N ASN A 178 -8.07 -5.29 -8.29
CA ASN A 178 -7.55 -6.10 -9.40
C ASN A 178 -8.01 -5.58 -10.78
N GLY A 179 -7.97 -4.26 -10.97
CA GLY A 179 -8.41 -3.59 -12.21
C GLY A 179 -9.93 -3.45 -12.35
N VAL A 180 -10.73 -3.92 -11.39
CA VAL A 180 -12.20 -3.80 -11.39
C VAL A 180 -12.63 -2.85 -10.29
N LEU A 181 -13.50 -1.91 -10.61
CA LEU A 181 -14.03 -0.98 -9.62
C LEU A 181 -15.19 -1.60 -8.88
N VAL A 182 -15.11 -1.59 -7.55
CA VAL A 182 -16.14 -2.11 -6.66
C VAL A 182 -16.43 -1.11 -5.55
N ARG A 183 -17.58 -1.23 -4.89
CA ARG A 183 -17.86 -0.52 -3.63
C ARG A 183 -17.63 -1.47 -2.46
N LEU A 184 -17.04 -0.94 -1.39
CA LEU A 184 -16.81 -1.67 -0.15
C LEU A 184 -17.89 -1.30 0.85
N THR A 185 -18.71 -2.28 1.24
CA THR A 185 -19.84 -2.03 2.14
C THR A 185 -19.42 -2.12 3.60
N THR A 186 -20.24 -1.54 4.47
CA THR A 186 -19.99 -1.52 5.93
C THR A 186 -20.08 -2.90 6.60
N ASP A 187 -20.75 -3.85 5.96
CA ASP A 187 -20.86 -5.25 6.38
C ASP A 187 -19.78 -6.17 5.78
N GLY A 188 -18.82 -5.62 5.03
CA GLY A 188 -17.67 -6.39 4.53
C GLY A 188 -17.90 -7.09 3.20
N ARG A 189 -18.90 -6.68 2.41
CA ARG A 189 -19.08 -7.15 1.03
C ARG A 189 -18.40 -6.23 0.02
N ARG A 190 -18.19 -6.78 -1.18
CA ARG A 190 -17.83 -6.03 -2.39
C ARG A 190 -19.04 -6.01 -3.30
N VAL A 191 -19.47 -4.84 -3.71
CA VAL A 191 -20.63 -4.66 -4.61
C VAL A 191 -20.13 -4.00 -5.88
N GLY A 192 -20.29 -4.67 -7.03
CA GLY A 192 -19.85 -4.11 -8.30
C GLY A 192 -19.94 -5.09 -9.47
N PRO A 193 -19.58 -4.64 -10.68
CA PRO A 193 -18.78 -3.43 -10.95
C PRO A 193 -19.49 -2.12 -10.60
N ALA A 194 -18.77 -1.16 -10.01
CA ALA A 194 -19.28 0.16 -9.69
C ALA A 194 -19.47 0.96 -10.98
N VAL A 195 -20.68 1.48 -11.21
CA VAL A 195 -21.00 2.35 -12.35
C VAL A 195 -20.82 3.81 -11.92
N PHE A 196 -20.23 4.64 -12.77
CA PHE A 196 -19.91 6.05 -12.48
C PHE A 196 -20.99 7.02 -12.93
#